data_AF-A0A7G8J108-F1
#
_entry.id   AF-A0A7G8J108-F1
#
_cell.length_a   1.000
_cell.length_b   1.000
_cell.length_c   1.000
_cell.angle_alpha   90.00
_cell.angle_beta   90.00
_cell.angle_gamma   90.00
#
_symmetry.space_group_name_H-M   'P 1'
#
loop_
_entity.id
_entity.type
_entity.pdbx_description
1 polymer ?
#
loop_
_entity_poly.entity_id
_entity_poly.type
_entity_poly.pdbx_seq_one_letter_code
_entity_poly.pdbx_strand_id
1 'polypeptide(L)'
;MATSTWITLNDLGRNFGISSIHCGRALEHEGWRDRHGRPTDAALAAGAVDQLTPHRSGRSVLWNADLCANVLERCGYKPVTRSERISQWTDLLEAMTAGSPSITTTADQMAEELPTDLVEDVNHQLNRRGCGYQVCRPLSNRH
;
A
#
# COMPACT_ATOMS: atom_id res chain seq x y z
N MET A 1 7.71 -17.61 14.89
CA MET A 1 6.73 -16.71 15.54
C MET A 1 6.21 -15.80 14.45
N ALA A 2 4.97 -16.00 13.99
CA ALA A 2 4.37 -15.11 12.99
C ALA A 2 4.13 -13.76 13.67
N THR A 3 4.89 -12.75 13.27
CA THR A 3 4.67 -11.37 13.71
C THR A 3 3.39 -10.90 13.05
N SER A 4 2.26 -11.07 13.74
CA SER A 4 0.96 -10.53 13.28
C SER A 4 1.13 -9.05 13.04
N THR A 5 1.16 -8.66 11.76
CA THR A 5 1.34 -7.27 11.38
C THR A 5 -0.04 -6.64 11.33
N TRP A 6 -0.29 -5.70 12.22
CA TRP A 6 -1.58 -5.00 12.32
C TRP A 6 -1.54 -3.75 11.45
N ILE A 7 -2.37 -3.71 10.41
CA ILE A 7 -2.35 -2.66 9.40
C ILE A 7 -3.74 -2.09 9.17
N THR A 8 -3.82 -0.85 8.69
CA THR A 8 -5.12 -0.29 8.29
C THR A 8 -5.56 -0.87 6.96
N LEU A 9 -6.85 -0.75 6.64
CA LEU A 9 -7.38 -1.10 5.31
C LEU A 9 -6.70 -0.35 4.16
N ASN A 10 -6.19 0.86 4.42
CA ASN A 10 -5.49 1.64 3.42
C ASN A 10 -4.12 1.04 3.10
N ASP A 11 -3.39 0.62 4.13
CA ASP A 11 -2.08 -0.03 3.97
C ASP A 11 -2.22 -1.43 3.37
N LEU A 12 -3.28 -2.16 3.73
CA LEU A 12 -3.63 -3.42 3.09
C LEU A 12 -3.88 -3.23 1.59
N GLY A 13 -4.65 -2.21 1.21
CA GLY A 13 -4.88 -1.87 -0.19
C GLY A 13 -3.59 -1.57 -0.95
N ARG A 14 -2.69 -0.79 -0.36
CA ARG A 14 -1.37 -0.48 -0.93
C ARG A 14 -0.54 -1.75 -1.18
N ASN A 15 -0.60 -2.74 -0.29
CA ASN A 15 0.13 -4.01 -0.47
C ASN A 15 -0.39 -4.83 -1.65
N PHE A 16 -1.68 -4.69 -1.99
CA PHE A 16 -2.34 -5.39 -3.09
C PHE A 16 -2.54 -4.52 -4.33
N GLY A 17 -2.05 -3.27 -4.33
CA GLY A 17 -2.21 -2.35 -5.46
C GLY A 17 -3.66 -1.96 -5.72
N ILE A 18 -4.52 -2.03 -4.71
CA ILE A 18 -5.96 -1.74 -4.80
C ILE A 18 -6.36 -0.66 -3.79
N SER A 19 -7.47 0.01 -4.04
CA SER A 19 -7.97 1.02 -3.08
C SER A 19 -8.53 0.35 -1.82
N SER A 20 -8.53 1.10 -0.71
CA SER A 20 -9.14 0.68 0.56
C SER A 20 -10.64 0.33 0.43
N ILE A 21 -11.32 0.88 -0.58
CA ILE A 21 -12.71 0.55 -0.93
C ILE A 21 -12.79 -0.89 -1.47
N HIS A 22 -11.89 -1.29 -2.36
CA HIS A 22 -11.85 -2.66 -2.90
C HIS A 22 -11.47 -3.67 -1.84
N CYS A 23 -10.49 -3.36 -0.98
CA CYS A 23 -10.22 -4.18 0.20
C CYS A 23 -11.45 -4.30 1.10
N GLY A 24 -12.15 -3.19 1.33
CA GLY A 24 -13.38 -3.16 2.11
C GLY A 24 -14.45 -4.09 1.56
N ARG A 25 -14.69 -4.06 0.26
CA ARG A 25 -15.65 -4.93 -0.42
C ARG A 25 -15.25 -6.41 -0.38
N ALA A 26 -13.96 -6.71 -0.50
CA ALA A 26 -13.49 -8.10 -0.39
C ALA A 26 -13.75 -8.67 1.01
N LEU A 27 -13.49 -7.88 2.06
CA LEU A 27 -13.80 -8.27 3.44
C LEU A 27 -15.31 -8.34 3.72
N GLU A 28 -16.11 -7.48 3.08
CA GLU A 28 -17.57 -7.54 3.15
C GLU A 28 -18.11 -8.81 2.49
N HIS A 29 -17.57 -9.19 1.32
CA HIS A 29 -17.95 -10.43 0.63
C HIS A 29 -17.60 -11.69 1.44
N GLU A 30 -16.51 -11.65 2.20
CA GLU A 30 -16.14 -12.71 3.15
C GLU A 30 -16.96 -12.69 4.44
N GLY A 31 -17.80 -11.66 4.64
CA GLY A 31 -18.61 -11.49 5.84
C GLY A 31 -17.81 -11.00 7.06
N TRP A 32 -16.58 -10.52 6.86
CA TRP A 32 -15.70 -9.98 7.92
C TRP A 32 -15.96 -8.50 8.19
N ARG A 33 -16.59 -7.80 7.25
CA ARG A 33 -16.95 -6.39 7.37
C ARG A 33 -18.44 -6.22 7.08
N ASP A 34 -19.11 -5.35 7.84
CA ASP A 34 -20.50 -4.99 7.59
C ASP A 34 -20.62 -3.82 6.59
N ARG A 35 -21.85 -3.57 6.13
CA ARG A 35 -22.21 -2.43 5.27
C ARG A 35 -21.93 -1.05 5.88
N HIS A 36 -21.75 -0.97 7.20
CA HIS A 36 -21.39 0.25 7.93
C HIS A 36 -19.86 0.40 8.05
N GLY A 37 -19.11 -0.53 7.48
CA GLY A 37 -17.67 -0.54 7.47
C GLY A 37 -17.03 -1.05 8.76
N ARG A 38 -17.80 -1.64 9.68
CA ARG A 38 -17.35 -2.19 10.96
C ARG A 38 -16.99 -3.68 10.82
N PRO A 39 -16.05 -4.17 11.62
CA PRO A 39 -15.76 -5.60 11.67
C PRO A 39 -16.95 -6.37 12.25
N THR A 40 -17.21 -7.56 11.71
CA THR A 40 -18.25 -8.48 12.21
C THR A 40 -17.70 -9.40 13.30
N ASP A 41 -18.59 -10.09 14.01
CA ASP A 41 -18.20 -11.11 14.98
C ASP A 41 -17.38 -12.25 14.35
N ALA A 42 -17.60 -12.54 13.06
CA ALA A 42 -16.81 -13.52 12.33
C ALA A 42 -15.33 -13.08 12.18
N ALA A 43 -15.09 -11.80 11.93
CA ALA A 43 -13.72 -11.25 11.87
C ALA A 43 -13.03 -11.28 13.24
N LEU A 44 -13.80 -11.00 14.31
CA LEU A 44 -13.30 -11.08 15.69
C LEU A 44 -12.97 -12.52 16.09
N ALA A 45 -13.85 -13.48 15.76
CA ALA A 45 -13.63 -14.90 16.01
C ALA A 45 -12.42 -15.46 15.24
N ALA A 46 -12.19 -14.97 14.03
CA ALA A 46 -11.04 -15.32 13.21
C ALA A 46 -9.72 -14.66 13.68
N GLY A 47 -9.76 -13.73 14.64
CA GLY A 47 -8.58 -12.94 15.04
C GLY A 47 -8.09 -11.98 13.96
N ALA A 48 -8.95 -11.65 12.99
CA ALA A 48 -8.61 -10.80 11.84
C ALA A 48 -8.55 -9.30 12.20
N VAL A 49 -8.99 -8.92 13.40
CA VAL A 49 -9.13 -7.54 13.85
C VAL A 49 -8.52 -7.38 15.23
N ASP A 50 -7.79 -6.29 15.45
CA ASP A 50 -7.23 -5.98 16.76
C ASP A 50 -8.35 -5.54 17.73
N GLN A 51 -8.59 -6.35 18.75
CA GLN A 51 -9.56 -6.04 19.82
C GLN A 51 -9.01 -5.03 20.83
N LEU A 52 -7.69 -4.82 20.86
CA LEU A 52 -7.04 -3.98 21.86
C LEU A 52 -7.21 -2.49 21.60
N THR A 53 -7.55 -2.09 20.37
CA THR A 53 -7.82 -0.68 20.05
C THR A 53 -9.27 -0.34 20.40
N PRO A 54 -9.52 0.46 21.46
CA PRO A 54 -10.87 0.88 21.77
C PRO A 54 -11.42 1.61 20.53
N HIS A 55 -12.63 1.25 20.10
CA HIS A 55 -13.41 1.98 19.10
C HIS A 55 -13.84 3.36 19.63
N ARG A 56 -12.88 4.16 20.10
CA ARG A 56 -13.06 5.58 20.35
C ARG A 56 -13.10 6.24 18.98
N SER A 57 -14.25 6.84 18.71
CA SER A 57 -14.53 7.77 17.61
C SER A 57 -13.26 8.43 17.06
N GLY A 58 -12.78 7.93 15.92
CA GLY A 58 -11.68 8.55 15.15
C GLY A 58 -10.47 7.66 14.82
N ARG A 59 -10.29 6.48 15.43
CA ARG A 59 -9.20 5.55 15.05
C ARG A 59 -9.65 4.48 14.07
N SER A 60 -8.91 4.31 12.98
CA SER A 60 -9.14 3.27 11.97
C SER A 60 -8.95 1.87 12.57
N VAL A 61 -9.85 0.95 12.23
CA VAL A 61 -9.76 -0.46 12.62
C VAL A 61 -8.48 -1.06 12.05
N LEU A 62 -7.71 -1.73 12.91
CA LEU A 62 -6.51 -2.46 12.51
C LEU A 62 -6.87 -3.91 12.19
N TRP A 63 -6.36 -4.37 11.06
CA TRP A 63 -6.60 -5.69 10.51
C TRP A 63 -5.31 -6.49 10.50
N ASN A 64 -5.43 -7.80 10.73
CA ASN A 64 -4.31 -8.72 10.62
C ASN A 64 -3.93 -8.86 9.13
N ALA A 65 -2.71 -8.42 8.79
CA ALA A 65 -2.23 -8.39 7.42
C ALA A 65 -2.26 -9.77 6.75
N ASP A 66 -1.84 -10.82 7.45
CA ASP A 66 -1.72 -12.17 6.90
C ASP A 66 -3.10 -12.79 6.65
N LEU A 67 -4.03 -12.64 7.59
CA LEU A 67 -5.39 -13.15 7.45
C LEU A 67 -6.14 -12.42 6.34
N CYS A 68 -6.01 -11.09 6.28
CA CYS A 68 -6.62 -10.30 5.22
C CYS A 68 -5.99 -10.56 3.86
N ALA A 69 -4.67 -10.82 3.80
CA ALA A 69 -4.00 -11.21 2.57
C ALA A 69 -4.59 -12.51 2.00
N ASN A 70 -4.80 -13.53 2.83
CA ASN A 70 -5.42 -14.79 2.42
C ASN A 70 -6.83 -14.59 1.84
N VAL A 71 -7.63 -13.70 2.44
CA VAL A 71 -8.97 -13.38 1.92
C VAL A 71 -8.88 -12.69 0.56
N LEU A 72 -7.98 -11.71 0.42
CA LEU A 72 -7.76 -11.00 -0.84
C LEU A 72 -7.28 -11.95 -1.95
N GLU A 73 -6.37 -12.86 -1.64
CA GLU A 73 -5.91 -13.89 -2.57
C GLU A 73 -7.03 -14.82 -3.01
N ARG A 74 -7.92 -15.24 -2.10
CA ARG A 74 -9.12 -16.03 -2.43
C ARG A 74 -10.11 -15.28 -3.32
N CYS A 75 -10.18 -13.96 -3.20
CA CYS A 75 -10.95 -13.10 -4.09
C CYS A 75 -10.25 -12.86 -5.46
N GLY A 76 -9.05 -13.40 -5.66
CA GLY A 76 -8.29 -13.30 -6.91
C GLY A 76 -7.32 -12.12 -6.98
N TYR A 77 -7.15 -11.36 -5.89
CA TYR A 77 -6.15 -10.30 -5.83
C TYR A 77 -4.77 -10.91 -5.58
N LYS A 78 -3.74 -10.36 -6.21
CA LYS A 78 -2.35 -10.78 -6.00
C LYS A 78 -1.61 -9.71 -5.19
N PRO A 79 -0.81 -10.09 -4.19
CA PRO A 79 0.07 -9.14 -3.52
C PRO A 79 0.98 -8.50 -4.57
N VAL A 80 1.14 -7.17 -4.51
CA VAL A 80 2.08 -6.50 -5.40
C VAL A 80 3.49 -6.80 -4.89
N THR A 81 4.23 -7.54 -5.69
CA THR A 81 5.61 -7.86 -5.38
C THR A 81 6.44 -6.58 -5.29
N ARG A 82 7.53 -6.64 -4.53
CA ARG A 82 8.48 -5.53 -4.46
C ARG A 82 8.97 -5.13 -5.86
N SER A 83 9.25 -6.11 -6.71
CA SER A 83 9.70 -5.92 -8.09
C SER A 83 8.66 -5.20 -8.96
N GLU A 84 7.37 -5.53 -8.85
CA GLU A 84 6.31 -4.82 -9.56
C GLU A 84 6.17 -3.39 -9.09
N ARG A 85 6.24 -3.14 -7.76
CA ARG A 85 6.26 -1.78 -7.21
C ARG A 85 7.44 -0.97 -7.77
N ILE A 86 8.64 -1.54 -7.80
CA ILE A 86 9.82 -0.89 -8.36
C ILE A 86 9.60 -0.56 -9.85
N SER A 87 9.06 -1.50 -10.64
CA SER A 87 8.79 -1.28 -12.06
C SER A 87 7.80 -0.15 -12.27
N GLN A 88 6.66 -0.17 -11.58
CA GLN A 88 5.61 0.85 -11.70
C GLN A 88 6.13 2.25 -11.37
N TRP A 89 6.91 2.37 -10.30
CA TRP A 89 7.54 3.63 -9.93
C TRP A 89 8.57 4.11 -10.95
N THR A 90 9.36 3.18 -11.49
CA THR A 90 10.33 3.48 -12.55
C THR A 90 9.60 3.98 -13.80
N ASP A 91 8.55 3.27 -14.25
CA ASP A 91 7.74 3.62 -15.43
C ASP A 91 7.09 5.00 -15.26
N LEU A 92 6.54 5.29 -14.07
CA LEU A 92 5.90 6.57 -13.77
C LEU A 92 6.88 7.74 -13.83
N LEU A 93 8.03 7.64 -13.15
CA LEU A 93 9.04 8.71 -13.09
C LEU A 93 9.69 8.93 -14.47
N GLU A 94 9.96 7.85 -15.21
CA GLU A 94 10.45 7.91 -16.58
C GLU A 94 9.45 8.60 -17.51
N ALA A 95 8.16 8.26 -17.42
CA ALA A 95 7.12 8.90 -18.23
C ALA A 95 6.94 10.39 -17.89
N MET A 96 6.98 10.75 -16.61
CA MET A 96 6.88 12.14 -16.17
C MET A 96 8.07 12.99 -16.61
N THR A 97 9.28 12.40 -16.69
CA THR A 97 10.50 13.08 -17.14
C THR A 97 10.60 13.16 -18.67
N ALA A 98 10.09 12.15 -19.39
CA ALA A 98 9.95 12.18 -20.85
C ALA A 98 8.91 13.19 -21.34
N GLY A 99 7.94 13.52 -20.48
CA GLY A 99 7.13 14.73 -20.57
C GLY A 99 5.79 14.57 -21.31
N SER A 100 4.74 15.07 -20.66
CA SER A 100 3.57 15.61 -21.33
C SER A 100 3.31 17.01 -20.76
N PRO A 101 3.30 18.09 -21.57
CA PRO A 101 3.26 19.48 -21.11
C PRO A 101 1.96 19.90 -20.40
N SER A 102 1.05 18.96 -20.16
CA SER A 102 -0.25 19.18 -19.52
C SER A 102 -0.31 18.76 -18.04
N ILE A 103 0.75 18.17 -17.48
CA ILE A 103 0.76 17.69 -16.10
C ILE A 103 1.42 18.75 -15.20
N THR A 104 0.66 19.26 -14.23
CA THR A 104 1.14 20.27 -13.27
C THR A 104 2.05 19.68 -12.19
N THR A 105 1.98 18.37 -11.98
CA THR A 105 2.79 17.62 -11.02
C THR A 105 4.13 17.23 -11.62
N THR A 106 5.23 17.59 -10.95
CA THR A 106 6.59 17.22 -11.39
C THR A 106 7.00 15.83 -10.90
N ALA A 107 7.99 15.21 -11.55
CA ALA A 107 8.56 13.94 -11.11
C ALA A 107 9.06 14.00 -9.65
N ASP A 108 9.62 15.14 -9.24
CA ASP A 108 10.07 15.36 -7.86
C ASP A 108 8.93 15.36 -6.85
N GLN A 109 7.81 16.02 -7.16
CA GLN A 109 6.63 16.02 -6.29
C GLN A 109 6.06 14.60 -6.16
N MET A 110 6.08 13.82 -7.24
CA MET A 110 5.63 12.43 -7.19
C MET A 110 6.60 11.52 -6.42
N ALA A 111 7.91 11.77 -6.52
CA ALA A 111 8.94 11.03 -5.78
C ALA A 111 8.85 11.22 -4.25
N GLU A 112 8.18 12.27 -3.76
CA GLU A 112 7.85 12.44 -2.33
C GLU A 112 6.85 11.39 -1.81
N GLU A 113 6.09 10.73 -2.69
CA GLU A 113 5.19 9.64 -2.32
C GLU A 113 5.85 8.25 -2.39
N LEU A 114 7.05 8.14 -3.01
CA LEU A 114 7.80 6.90 -3.14
C LEU A 114 8.24 6.36 -1.75
N PRO A 115 7.94 5.10 -1.38
CA PRO A 115 8.42 4.52 -0.13
C PRO A 115 9.94 4.54 -0.02
N THR A 116 10.46 4.97 1.14
CA THR A 116 11.91 5.15 1.37
C THR A 116 12.70 3.86 1.12
N ASP A 117 12.12 2.71 1.43
CA ASP A 117 12.77 1.41 1.22
C ASP A 117 12.93 1.05 -0.27
N LEU A 118 12.18 1.68 -1.18
CA LEU A 118 12.22 1.40 -2.62
C LEU A 118 13.09 2.40 -3.41
N VAL A 119 13.54 3.49 -2.79
CA VAL A 119 14.26 4.59 -3.46
C VAL A 119 15.52 4.09 -4.17
N GLU A 120 16.33 3.27 -3.48
CA GLU A 120 17.59 2.75 -4.04
C GLU A 120 17.35 1.84 -5.24
N ASP A 121 16.39 0.92 -5.11
CA ASP A 121 16.03 -0.03 -6.18
C ASP A 121 15.45 0.67 -7.42
N VAL A 122 14.61 1.70 -7.21
CA VAL A 122 14.04 2.52 -8.30
C VAL A 122 15.12 3.34 -9.00
N ASN A 123 16.01 3.99 -8.26
CA ASN A 123 17.13 4.73 -8.85
C ASN A 123 18.06 3.83 -9.67
N HIS A 124 18.33 2.61 -9.17
CA HIS A 124 19.11 1.64 -9.92
C HIS A 124 18.41 1.23 -11.23
N GLN A 125 17.09 1.04 -11.23
CA GLN A 125 16.34 0.76 -12.46
C GLN A 125 16.29 1.94 -13.43
N LEU A 126 16.04 3.17 -12.96
CA LEU A 126 16.06 4.38 -13.79
C LEU A 126 17.42 4.53 -14.50
N ASN A 127 18.52 4.37 -13.76
CA ASN A 127 19.87 4.43 -14.31
C ASN A 127 20.12 3.32 -15.36
N ARG A 128 19.64 2.09 -15.11
CA ARG A 128 19.74 0.98 -16.09
C ARG A 128 18.96 1.25 -17.37
N ARG A 129 17.87 2.01 -17.31
CA ARG A 129 17.08 2.41 -18.48
C ARG A 129 17.64 3.64 -19.20
N GLY A 130 18.69 4.26 -18.67
CA GLY A 130 19.27 5.49 -19.22
C GLY A 130 18.47 6.75 -18.88
N CYS A 131 17.53 6.67 -17.94
CA CYS A 131 16.84 7.84 -17.41
C CYS A 131 17.82 8.62 -16.53
N GLY A 132 18.07 9.88 -16.86
CA GLY A 132 18.96 10.77 -16.09
C GLY A 132 18.35 11.28 -14.80
N TYR A 133 17.06 10.99 -14.55
CA TYR A 133 16.37 11.37 -13.33
C TYR A 133 16.75 10.43 -12.18
N GLN A 134 17.02 11.02 -11.02
CA GLN A 134 17.29 10.30 -9.79
C GLN A 134 16.45 10.89 -8.67
N VAL A 135 15.82 10.03 -7.90
CA VAL A 135 15.08 10.41 -6.70
C VAL A 135 16.09 10.82 -5.63
N CYS A 136 16.22 12.12 -5.43
CA CYS A 136 17.02 12.73 -4.37
C CYS A 136 16.11 13.06 -3.20
N ARG A 137 16.00 12.15 -2.21
CA ARG A 137 15.45 12.57 -0.91
C ARG A 137 16.53 13.29 -0.12
N PRO A 138 16.22 14.42 0.54
CA PRO A 138 17.09 14.89 1.59
C PRO A 138 17.20 13.76 2.62
N LEU A 139 18.43 13.38 2.98
CA LEU A 139 18.69 12.59 4.17
C LEU A 139 18.04 13.34 5.32
N SER A 140 16.82 12.95 5.71
CA SER A 140 16.17 13.51 6.88
C SER A 140 17.05 13.10 8.05
N ASN A 141 17.82 14.06 8.56
CA ASN A 141 18.69 13.92 9.70
C ASN A 141 17.92 13.20 10.80
N ARG A 142 18.43 12.03 11.19
CA ARG A 142 18.12 11.42 12.48
C ARG A 142 18.48 12.45 13.56
N HIS A 143 17.47 12.97 14.26
CA HIS A 143 17.62 13.62 15.56
C HIS A 143 16.55 13.07 16.50
#